data_AF-A0AAU7EDB8-F1
#
_entry.id   AF-A0AAU7EDB8-F1
#
_cell.length_a   1.000
_cell.length_b   1.000
_cell.length_c   1.000
_cell.angle_alpha   90.00
_cell.angle_beta   90.00
_cell.angle_gamma   90.00
#
_symmetry.space_group_name_H-M   'P 1'
#
loop_
_entity.id
_entity.type
_entity.pdbx_description
1 polymer ?
#
loop_
_entity_poly.entity_id
_entity_poly.type
_entity_poly.pdbx_seq_one_letter_code
_entity_poly.pdbx_strand_id
1 'polypeptide(L)'
;MNRIIFTLIFTFFFSNIYSQDIYVKLPKTENNCPTIIIEEYIIANKSAIGTTKELIDEIRVLKDQPNRKEHKFFNLTENGIIFVSLKKKTAFKTQSELNEFFGIEKNNGIYVNGYLIESSDYKIATECIMEIELVEPDSENKLEHKAINVWTLTKENRINGCERQNVN
;
A
#
# COMPACT_ATOMS: atom_id res chain seq x y z
N MET A 1 50.72 -17.11 11.33
CA MET A 1 49.96 -15.86 11.12
C MET A 1 49.11 -15.89 9.85
N ASN A 2 49.64 -16.35 8.72
CA ASN A 2 48.90 -16.38 7.43
C ASN A 2 47.61 -17.22 7.41
N ARG A 3 47.49 -18.28 8.24
CA ARG A 3 46.26 -19.09 8.33
C ARG A 3 45.11 -18.39 9.06
N ILE A 4 45.39 -17.51 10.03
CA ILE A 4 44.37 -16.80 10.81
C ILE A 4 43.74 -15.67 9.98
N ILE A 5 44.55 -15.04 9.12
CA ILE A 5 44.10 -13.99 8.18
C ILE A 5 43.11 -14.56 7.15
N PHE A 6 43.36 -15.78 6.64
CA PHE A 6 42.44 -16.44 5.71
C PHE A 6 41.07 -16.76 6.32
N THR A 7 41.02 -17.15 7.60
CA THR A 7 39.75 -17.45 8.29
C THR A 7 38.92 -16.20 8.53
N LEU A 8 39.56 -15.07 8.87
CA LEU A 8 38.90 -13.77 9.09
C LEU A 8 38.31 -13.18 7.80
N ILE A 9 38.98 -13.37 6.67
CA ILE A 9 38.48 -12.93 5.36
C ILE A 9 37.26 -13.74 4.93
N PHE A 10 37.21 -15.04 5.23
CA PHE A 10 36.07 -15.90 4.88
C PHE A 10 34.81 -15.55 5.70
N THR A 11 34.96 -15.14 6.97
CA THR A 11 33.82 -14.72 7.80
C THR A 11 33.17 -13.40 7.37
N PHE A 12 33.89 -12.51 6.65
CA PHE A 12 33.32 -11.26 6.13
C PHE A 12 32.43 -11.45 4.89
N PHE A 13 32.50 -12.59 4.21
CA PHE A 13 31.61 -12.90 3.07
C PHE A 13 30.21 -13.37 3.50
N PHE A 14 30.02 -13.70 4.78
CA PHE A 14 28.73 -14.16 5.32
C PHE A 14 27.98 -13.11 6.15
N SER A 15 28.56 -11.92 6.35
CA SER A 15 27.88 -10.85 7.07
C SER A 15 26.88 -10.13 6.15
N ASN A 16 25.65 -10.63 6.20
CA ASN A 16 24.41 -9.88 6.05
C ASN A 16 24.08 -9.28 4.68
N ILE A 17 23.50 -10.12 3.79
CA ILE A 17 22.51 -9.61 2.85
C ILE A 17 21.23 -9.36 3.65
N TYR A 18 21.16 -8.25 4.40
CA TYR A 18 19.87 -7.67 4.76
C TYR A 18 19.31 -7.07 3.46
N SER A 19 18.68 -7.92 2.65
CA SER A 19 17.79 -7.44 1.60
C SER A 19 16.66 -6.73 2.32
N GLN A 20 16.70 -5.40 2.40
CA GLN A 20 15.53 -4.64 2.82
C GLN A 20 14.46 -4.95 1.79
N ASP A 21 13.33 -5.52 2.24
CA ASP A 21 12.24 -5.87 1.34
C ASP A 21 11.78 -4.60 0.61
N ILE A 22 11.92 -4.60 -0.72
CA ILE A 22 11.64 -3.44 -1.57
C ILE A 22 10.14 -3.39 -1.85
N TYR A 23 9.54 -2.21 -1.62
CA TYR A 23 8.17 -1.91 -2.01
C TYR A 23 8.02 -1.90 -3.55
N VAL A 24 6.99 -2.56 -4.06
CA VAL A 24 6.61 -2.57 -5.47
C VAL A 24 5.71 -1.37 -5.72
N LYS A 25 6.27 -0.31 -6.29
CA LYS A 25 5.57 0.96 -6.55
C LYS A 25 5.81 1.50 -7.94
N LEU A 26 4.83 2.27 -8.43
CA LEU A 26 4.96 3.05 -9.65
C LEU A 26 6.03 4.16 -9.47
N PRO A 27 6.71 4.58 -10.54
CA PRO A 27 7.65 5.70 -10.48
C PRO A 27 7.00 6.97 -9.92
N LYS A 28 7.79 7.82 -9.27
CA LYS A 28 7.35 9.13 -8.73
C LYS A 28 6.22 9.02 -7.69
N THR A 29 6.03 7.83 -7.12
CA THR A 29 5.16 7.65 -5.95
C THR A 29 5.84 8.27 -4.72
N GLU A 30 5.42 9.49 -4.43
CA GLU A 30 5.80 10.23 -3.23
C GLU A 30 4.49 10.58 -2.52
N ASN A 31 4.13 9.81 -1.51
CA ASN A 31 3.09 10.22 -0.55
C ASN A 31 3.58 9.85 0.85
N ASN A 32 3.21 10.65 1.84
CA ASN A 32 3.55 10.44 3.26
C ASN A 32 2.28 10.18 4.08
N CYS A 33 1.25 9.63 3.46
CA CYS A 33 -0.03 9.31 4.08
C CYS A 33 -0.06 7.84 4.48
N PRO A 34 -0.53 7.49 5.70
CA PRO A 34 -0.74 6.10 6.04
C PRO A 34 -1.87 5.53 5.18
N THR A 35 -1.75 4.25 4.82
CA THR A 35 -2.86 3.53 4.18
C THR A 35 -3.95 3.27 5.21
N ILE A 36 -5.21 3.55 4.88
CA ILE A 36 -6.35 3.22 5.74
C ILE A 36 -6.98 1.91 5.23
N ILE A 37 -7.18 0.95 6.13
CA ILE A 37 -7.80 -0.34 5.83
C ILE A 37 -8.97 -0.59 6.78
N ILE A 38 -10.18 -0.72 6.22
CA ILE A 38 -11.41 -1.02 6.93
C ILE A 38 -11.65 -2.54 6.96
N GLU A 39 -12.09 -3.06 8.11
CA GLU A 39 -12.33 -4.51 8.32
C GLU A 39 -11.16 -5.39 7.88
N GLU A 40 -9.92 -4.93 8.06
CA GLU A 40 -8.67 -5.63 7.69
C GLU A 40 -8.41 -5.86 6.18
N TYR A 41 -9.40 -5.68 5.30
CA TYR A 41 -9.25 -5.98 3.86
C TYR A 41 -9.83 -4.94 2.89
N ILE A 42 -10.42 -3.83 3.34
CA ILE A 42 -10.98 -2.80 2.46
C ILE A 42 -10.12 -1.54 2.53
N ILE A 43 -9.30 -1.30 1.50
CA ILE A 43 -8.48 -0.10 1.38
C ILE A 43 -9.40 1.12 1.17
N ALA A 44 -9.17 2.16 1.95
CA ALA A 44 -10.05 3.32 2.02
C ALA A 44 -9.23 4.62 2.21
N ASN A 45 -9.93 5.71 2.51
CA ASN A 45 -9.35 6.96 2.97
C ASN A 45 -10.11 7.49 4.20
N LYS A 46 -9.69 8.68 4.67
CA LYS A 46 -10.25 9.31 5.87
C LYS A 46 -11.76 9.57 5.78
N SER A 47 -12.34 9.72 4.57
CA SER A 47 -13.78 9.99 4.43
C SER A 47 -14.65 8.82 4.90
N ALA A 48 -14.20 7.58 4.74
CA ALA A 48 -15.00 6.40 5.13
C ALA A 48 -15.15 6.25 6.65
N ILE A 49 -14.16 6.71 7.41
CA ILE A 49 -14.19 6.77 8.88
C ILE A 49 -15.26 7.79 9.35
N GLY A 50 -15.58 8.78 8.51
CA GLY A 50 -16.59 9.80 8.78
C GLY A 50 -16.17 10.77 9.88
N THR A 51 -17.11 11.63 10.28
CA THR A 51 -16.97 12.57 11.41
C THR A 51 -17.57 12.03 12.71
N THR A 52 -18.33 10.94 12.65
CA THR A 52 -19.10 10.40 13.78
C THR A 52 -18.39 9.23 14.43
N LYS A 53 -17.69 9.50 15.55
CA LYS A 53 -16.97 8.49 16.36
C LYS A 53 -17.84 7.29 16.75
N GLU A 54 -19.15 7.45 16.82
CA GLU A 54 -20.12 6.42 17.22
C GLU A 54 -20.12 5.18 16.31
N LEU A 55 -19.77 5.37 15.04
CA LEU A 55 -19.73 4.32 14.02
C LEU A 55 -18.40 3.54 14.00
N ILE A 56 -17.41 3.99 14.78
CA ILE A 56 -16.11 3.34 14.90
C ILE A 56 -16.19 2.36 16.07
N ASP A 57 -15.76 1.13 15.83
CA ASP A 57 -15.64 0.10 16.86
C ASP A 57 -14.21 0.01 17.39
N GLU A 58 -13.24 -0.05 16.47
CA GLU A 58 -11.82 -0.16 16.81
C GLU A 58 -10.95 0.63 15.83
N ILE A 59 -9.84 1.20 16.32
CA ILE A 59 -8.74 1.71 15.49
C ILE A 59 -7.44 1.08 15.97
N ARG A 60 -6.69 0.45 15.05
CA ARG A 60 -5.34 -0.06 15.29
C ARG A 60 -4.36 0.62 14.35
N VAL A 61 -3.17 0.93 14.84
CA VAL A 61 -2.13 1.62 14.04
C VAL A 61 -0.90 0.72 13.97
N LEU A 62 -0.45 0.45 12.75
CA LEU A 62 0.82 -0.19 12.47
C LEU A 62 1.80 0.86 11.95
N LYS A 63 2.87 1.08 12.69
CA LYS A 63 3.95 2.00 12.30
C LYS A 63 5.18 1.28 11.76
N ASP A 64 5.44 0.08 12.29
CA ASP A 64 6.62 -0.70 11.94
C ASP A 64 6.39 -1.50 10.66
N GLN A 65 7.48 -1.71 9.92
CA GLN A 65 7.47 -2.54 8.73
C GLN A 65 7.32 -4.02 9.12
N PRO A 66 6.24 -4.68 8.69
CA PRO A 66 6.01 -6.08 9.01
C PRO A 66 6.87 -7.00 8.14
N ASN A 67 6.86 -8.30 8.46
CA ASN A 67 7.44 -9.32 7.58
C ASN A 67 6.56 -9.52 6.33
N ARG A 68 7.14 -9.39 5.12
CA ARG A 68 6.39 -9.54 3.85
C ARG A 68 5.77 -10.93 3.66
N LYS A 69 6.41 -11.98 4.14
CA LYS A 69 5.92 -13.36 4.01
C LYS A 69 4.74 -13.65 4.92
N GLU A 70 4.66 -12.97 6.05
CA GLU A 70 3.61 -13.18 7.06
C GLU A 70 2.41 -12.24 6.85
N HIS A 71 2.61 -11.08 6.24
CA HIS A 71 1.59 -10.04 6.13
C HIS A 71 1.29 -9.66 4.68
N LYS A 72 0.06 -9.98 4.24
CA LYS A 72 -0.46 -9.69 2.89
C LYS A 72 -0.56 -8.20 2.55
N PHE A 73 -0.47 -7.31 3.54
CA PHE A 73 -0.53 -5.85 3.37
C PHE A 73 0.86 -5.20 3.32
N PHE A 74 1.96 -5.96 3.34
CA PHE A 74 3.32 -5.42 3.41
C PHE A 74 3.55 -4.26 2.44
N ASN A 75 3.14 -4.41 1.17
CA ASN A 75 3.42 -3.38 0.18
C ASN A 75 2.68 -2.04 0.41
N LEU A 76 1.75 -1.99 1.36
CA LEU A 76 0.96 -0.82 1.73
C LEU A 76 1.49 -0.13 3.00
N THR A 77 2.61 -0.61 3.59
CA THR A 77 3.10 -0.16 4.90
C THR A 77 4.19 0.90 4.86
N GLU A 78 4.65 1.39 3.69
CA GLU A 78 5.80 2.33 3.62
C GLU A 78 5.58 3.55 4.55
N ASN A 79 4.35 4.02 4.70
CA ASN A 79 3.97 5.13 5.58
C ASN A 79 3.14 4.71 6.81
N GLY A 80 3.14 3.41 7.12
CA GLY A 80 2.27 2.81 8.13
C GLY A 80 0.84 2.56 7.65
N ILE A 81 0.08 1.86 8.47
CA ILE A 81 -1.33 1.50 8.22
C ILE A 81 -2.20 1.90 9.42
N ILE A 82 -3.38 2.43 9.13
CA ILE A 82 -4.46 2.59 10.10
C ILE A 82 -5.55 1.58 9.76
N PHE A 83 -5.70 0.57 10.61
CA PHE A 83 -6.81 -0.36 10.56
C PHE A 83 -8.00 0.22 11.31
N VAL A 84 -9.19 0.12 10.72
CA VAL A 84 -10.43 0.63 11.31
C VAL A 84 -11.51 -0.43 11.20
N SER A 85 -12.19 -0.72 12.31
CA SER A 85 -13.43 -1.49 12.30
C SER A 85 -14.61 -0.55 12.48
N LEU A 86 -15.61 -0.69 11.62
CA LEU A 86 -16.80 0.14 11.55
C LEU A 86 -18.05 -0.70 11.81
N LYS A 87 -19.02 -0.12 12.53
CA LYS A 87 -20.33 -0.75 12.78
C LYS A 87 -21.24 -0.75 11.55
N LYS A 88 -20.85 -0.06 10.48
CA LYS A 88 -21.56 0.01 9.20
C LYS A 88 -20.85 -0.83 8.14
N LYS A 89 -21.61 -1.31 7.16
CA LYS A 89 -21.03 -1.96 5.97
C LYS A 89 -20.41 -0.92 5.04
N THR A 90 -19.22 -1.22 4.54
CA THR A 90 -18.52 -0.40 3.53
C THR A 90 -18.71 -1.00 2.15
N ALA A 91 -19.23 -0.23 1.20
CA ALA A 91 -19.32 -0.66 -0.19
C ALA A 91 -17.93 -0.70 -0.83
N PHE A 92 -17.63 -1.75 -1.58
CA PHE A 92 -16.31 -1.95 -2.16
C PHE A 92 -16.36 -2.49 -3.59
N LYS A 93 -15.21 -2.43 -4.26
CA LYS A 93 -14.90 -3.18 -5.47
C LYS A 93 -13.67 -4.04 -5.27
N THR A 94 -13.71 -5.26 -5.79
CA THR A 94 -12.55 -6.14 -5.89
C THR A 94 -11.63 -5.67 -7.01
N GLN A 95 -10.37 -6.12 -6.98
CA GLN A 95 -9.41 -5.80 -8.03
C GLN A 95 -9.88 -6.33 -9.40
N SER A 96 -10.40 -7.56 -9.43
CA SER A 96 -10.95 -8.15 -10.66
C SER A 96 -12.11 -7.35 -11.25
N GLU A 97 -13.04 -6.83 -10.42
CA GLU A 97 -14.15 -6.02 -10.90
C GLU A 97 -13.67 -4.70 -11.51
N LEU A 98 -12.64 -4.08 -10.93
CA LEU A 98 -12.05 -2.85 -11.47
C LEU A 98 -11.34 -3.13 -12.81
N ASN A 99 -10.48 -4.15 -12.87
CA ASN A 99 -9.82 -4.53 -14.12
C ASN A 99 -10.85 -4.81 -15.23
N GLU A 100 -11.87 -5.63 -14.94
CA GLU A 100 -12.93 -5.96 -15.89
C GLU A 100 -13.68 -4.70 -16.37
N PHE A 101 -13.99 -3.77 -15.46
CA PHE A 101 -14.67 -2.52 -15.81
C PHE A 101 -13.87 -1.67 -16.82
N PHE A 102 -12.53 -1.68 -16.72
CA PHE A 102 -11.65 -0.96 -17.64
C PHE A 102 -11.15 -1.80 -18.83
N GLY A 103 -11.69 -3.01 -19.02
CA GLY A 103 -11.29 -3.90 -20.12
C GLY A 103 -9.86 -4.44 -20.01
N ILE A 104 -9.36 -4.58 -18.78
CA ILE A 104 -8.03 -5.11 -18.44
C ILE A 104 -8.19 -6.56 -17.93
N GLU A 105 -7.16 -7.39 -18.07
CA GLU A 105 -7.17 -8.77 -17.58
C GLU A 105 -7.50 -8.81 -16.08
N LYS A 106 -8.41 -9.70 -15.65
CA LYS A 106 -9.00 -9.71 -14.30
C LYS A 106 -7.95 -9.84 -13.18
N ASN A 107 -6.91 -10.61 -13.44
CA ASN A 107 -5.78 -10.90 -12.56
C ASN A 107 -4.64 -9.85 -12.64
N ASN A 108 -4.78 -8.81 -13.48
CA ASN A 108 -3.75 -7.78 -13.62
C ASN A 108 -3.55 -7.01 -12.30
N GLY A 109 -2.32 -6.62 -12.02
CA GLY A 109 -1.99 -5.86 -10.82
C GLY A 109 -2.70 -4.51 -10.76
N ILE A 110 -3.29 -4.19 -9.61
CA ILE A 110 -3.83 -2.86 -9.32
C ILE A 110 -2.96 -2.18 -8.27
N TYR A 111 -2.72 -0.90 -8.49
CA TYR A 111 -1.99 -0.03 -7.59
C TYR A 111 -2.97 0.84 -6.80
N VAL A 112 -2.66 1.12 -5.53
CA VAL A 112 -3.34 2.16 -4.74
C VAL A 112 -2.31 3.17 -4.29
N ASN A 113 -2.58 4.44 -4.60
CA ASN A 113 -1.68 5.55 -4.34
C ASN A 113 -0.24 5.28 -4.81
N GLY A 114 -0.09 4.55 -5.92
CA GLY A 114 1.19 4.15 -6.48
C GLY A 114 1.77 2.82 -5.99
N TYR A 115 1.16 2.14 -5.00
CA TYR A 115 1.66 0.86 -4.46
C TYR A 115 0.86 -0.33 -4.96
N LEU A 116 1.54 -1.38 -5.43
CA LEU A 116 0.88 -2.61 -5.88
C LEU A 116 0.10 -3.26 -4.72
N ILE A 117 -1.15 -3.62 -4.96
CA ILE A 117 -1.90 -4.50 -4.06
C ILE A 117 -1.50 -5.94 -4.36
N GLU A 118 -0.61 -6.51 -3.54
CA GLU A 118 -0.03 -7.83 -3.81
C GLU A 118 -1.02 -9.00 -3.63
N SER A 119 -1.98 -8.84 -2.71
CA SER A 119 -2.98 -9.87 -2.41
C SER A 119 -4.33 -9.51 -3.00
N SER A 120 -4.95 -10.45 -3.71
CA SER A 120 -6.30 -10.34 -4.26
C SER A 120 -7.40 -10.23 -3.19
N ASP A 121 -7.09 -10.52 -1.92
CA ASP A 121 -8.05 -10.44 -0.82
C ASP A 121 -8.49 -9.01 -0.52
N TYR A 122 -7.61 -8.05 -0.84
CA TYR A 122 -7.85 -6.63 -0.65
C TYR A 122 -8.79 -6.07 -1.71
N LYS A 123 -9.67 -5.20 -1.22
CA LYS A 123 -10.73 -4.54 -1.96
C LYS A 123 -10.57 -3.03 -1.77
N ILE A 124 -11.20 -2.24 -2.63
CA ILE A 124 -11.15 -0.78 -2.52
C ILE A 124 -12.54 -0.27 -2.20
N ALA A 125 -12.67 0.56 -1.15
CA ALA A 125 -13.92 1.21 -0.79
C ALA A 125 -14.35 2.14 -1.93
N THR A 126 -15.51 1.88 -2.54
CA THR A 126 -15.96 2.58 -3.75
C THR A 126 -16.12 4.08 -3.50
N GLU A 127 -16.61 4.45 -2.32
CA GLU A 127 -16.79 5.86 -1.90
C GLU A 127 -15.47 6.60 -1.62
N CYS A 128 -14.35 5.87 -1.51
CA CYS A 128 -13.03 6.45 -1.26
C CYS A 128 -12.17 6.58 -2.51
N ILE A 129 -12.68 6.19 -3.68
CA ILE A 129 -11.98 6.37 -4.95
C ILE A 129 -12.07 7.84 -5.34
N MET A 130 -10.95 8.55 -5.26
CA MET A 130 -10.86 9.96 -5.63
C MET A 130 -10.61 10.14 -7.13
N GLU A 131 -9.80 9.26 -7.70
CA GLU A 131 -9.40 9.27 -9.11
C GLU A 131 -8.93 7.87 -9.49
N ILE A 132 -9.18 7.48 -10.74
CA ILE A 132 -8.59 6.28 -11.34
C ILE A 132 -7.72 6.72 -12.50
N GLU A 133 -6.48 6.27 -12.47
CA GLU A 133 -5.48 6.51 -13.50
C GLU A 133 -5.17 5.19 -14.21
N LEU A 134 -5.23 5.22 -15.55
CA LEU A 134 -4.76 4.12 -16.38
C LEU A 134 -3.29 4.39 -16.73
N VAL A 135 -2.40 3.56 -16.20
CA VAL A 135 -0.95 3.70 -16.36
C VAL A 135 -0.51 2.83 -17.52
N GLU A 136 0.01 3.46 -18.56
CA GLU A 136 0.57 2.75 -19.72
C GLU A 136 2.00 2.30 -19.43
N PRO A 137 2.45 1.16 -19.99
CA PRO A 137 3.85 0.77 -20.00
C PRO A 137 4.79 1.87 -20.51
N ASP A 138 5.85 2.14 -19.76
CA ASP A 138 6.93 3.02 -20.19
C ASP A 138 8.31 2.54 -19.69
N SER A 139 9.36 3.28 -20.06
CA SER A 139 10.75 2.95 -19.70
C SER A 139 11.07 3.10 -18.21
N GLU A 140 10.29 3.88 -17.46
CA GLU A 140 10.49 4.14 -16.03
C GLU A 140 9.74 3.10 -15.18
N ASN A 141 8.50 2.76 -15.55
CA ASN A 141 7.58 1.96 -14.72
C ASN A 141 7.69 0.44 -14.91
N LYS A 142 8.31 -0.01 -16.01
CA LYS A 142 8.56 -1.44 -16.31
C LYS A 142 7.30 -2.31 -16.31
N LEU A 143 6.13 -1.72 -16.50
CA LEU A 143 4.89 -2.49 -16.67
C LEU A 143 4.94 -3.23 -18.02
N GLU A 144 4.53 -4.49 -18.05
CA GLU A 144 4.38 -5.23 -19.31
C GLU A 144 3.06 -4.88 -20.02
N HIS A 145 2.06 -4.53 -19.22
CA HIS A 145 0.69 -4.21 -19.65
C HIS A 145 0.17 -2.98 -18.93
N LYS A 146 -0.88 -2.38 -19.49
CA LYS A 146 -1.63 -1.31 -18.82
C LYS A 146 -2.07 -1.74 -17.43
N ALA A 147 -1.90 -0.86 -16.45
CA ALA A 147 -2.32 -1.09 -15.07
C ALA A 147 -3.27 0.00 -14.58
N ILE A 148 -4.03 -0.31 -13.54
CA ILE A 148 -4.89 0.65 -12.85
C ILE A 148 -4.14 1.17 -11.63
N ASN A 149 -4.07 2.48 -11.46
CA ASN A 149 -3.72 3.13 -10.21
C ASN A 149 -4.93 3.84 -9.63
N VAL A 150 -5.36 3.42 -8.44
CA VAL A 150 -6.48 4.01 -7.72
C VAL A 150 -5.95 5.00 -6.70
N TRP A 151 -6.32 6.26 -6.85
CA TRP A 151 -6.01 7.27 -5.87
C TRP A 151 -7.11 7.33 -4.82
N THR A 152 -6.76 7.05 -3.57
CA THR A 152 -7.62 7.30 -2.41
C THR A 152 -7.30 8.65 -1.76
N LEU A 153 -6.23 9.31 -2.21
CA LEU A 153 -5.79 10.64 -1.78
C LEU A 153 -6.21 11.74 -2.76
N THR A 154 -6.53 12.92 -2.21
CA THR A 154 -6.68 14.16 -3.01
C THR A 154 -5.35 14.55 -3.65
N LYS A 155 -5.38 15.31 -4.75
CA LYS A 155 -4.16 15.81 -5.41
C LYS A 155 -3.26 16.60 -4.45
N GLU A 156 -3.87 17.37 -3.55
CA GLU A 156 -3.16 18.10 -2.51
C GLU A 156 -2.42 17.17 -1.53
N ASN A 157 -3.09 16.14 -1.01
CA ASN A 157 -2.48 15.19 -0.08
C ASN A 157 -1.37 14.35 -0.72
N ARG A 158 -1.42 14.14 -2.05
CA ARG A 158 -0.33 13.48 -2.79
C ARG A 158 0.94 14.33 -2.74
N ILE A 159 0.84 15.65 -2.85
CA ILE A 159 1.99 16.56 -2.88
C ILE A 159 2.46 16.92 -1.46
N ASN A 160 1.52 17.27 -0.58
CA ASN A 160 1.82 17.85 0.73
C ASN A 160 1.86 16.80 1.85
N GLY A 161 1.47 15.56 1.56
CA GLY A 161 1.19 14.54 2.58
C GLY A 161 -0.13 14.80 3.31
N CYS A 162 -0.45 13.93 4.26
CA CYS A 162 -1.67 14.04 5.05
C CYS A 162 -1.46 15.03 6.20
N GLU A 163 -2.45 15.89 6.45
CA GLU A 163 -2.42 16.84 7.56
C GLU A 163 -2.17 16.12 8.89
N ARG A 164 -1.11 16.56 9.59
CA ARG A 164 -0.91 16.20 10.99
C ARG A 164 -1.95 16.96 11.81
N GLN A 165 -2.85 16.24 12.47
CA GLN A 165 -3.69 16.88 13.48
C GLN A 165 -2.78 17.25 14.66
N ASN A 166 -2.57 18.55 14.85
CA ASN A 166 -2.00 19.06 16.09
C ASN A 166 -3.00 18.73 17.20
N VAL A 167 -2.67 17.71 17.99
CA VAL A 167 -3.41 17.42 19.22
C VAL A 167 -2.88 18.39 20.27
N ASN A 168 -3.62 19.48 20.48
CA ASN A 168 -3.47 20.31 21.68
C ASN A 168 -4.13 19.61 22.87
#